data_AF-A0A969WMU4-F1
#
_entry.id   AF-A0A969WMU4-F1
#
_cell.length_a   1.000
_cell.length_b   1.000
_cell.length_c   1.000
_cell.angle_alpha   90.00
_cell.angle_beta   90.00
_cell.angle_gamma   90.00
#
_symmetry.space_group_name_H-M   'P 1'
#
loop_
_entity.id
_entity.type
_entity.pdbx_description
1 polymer ?
#
loop_
_entity_poly.entity_id
_entity_poly.type
_entity_poly.pdbx_seq_one_letter_code
_entity_poly.pdbx_strand_id
1 'polypeptide(L)'
;MGSNFDFKLNINENNIPLAISELRNKKRRILETWGLFLVTQVKKLTPVDTGRLRNSITHEVEGENTVAVGSNVEYAKYVCLGTRKMKARDFLTPPFKKNKDKLKTMAENILKE
;
A
#
# COMPACT_ATOMS: atom_id res chain seq x y z
N MET A 1 -41.83 34.68 6.98
CA MET A 1 -40.38 34.81 7.20
C MET A 1 -39.96 33.68 8.12
N GLY A 2 -39.57 32.53 7.57
CA GLY A 2 -39.12 31.40 8.39
C GLY A 2 -37.73 31.72 8.93
N SER A 3 -37.58 31.85 10.24
CA SER A 3 -36.29 32.03 10.89
C SER A 3 -35.50 30.72 10.76
N ASN A 4 -34.40 30.76 10.01
CA ASN A 4 -33.44 29.66 10.01
C ASN A 4 -32.84 29.54 11.40
N PHE A 5 -33.04 28.39 12.05
CA PHE A 5 -32.53 28.09 13.37
C PHE A 5 -31.15 27.44 13.21
N ASP A 6 -30.10 28.24 13.25
CA ASP A 6 -28.73 27.74 13.16
C ASP A 6 -28.28 27.21 14.52
N PHE A 7 -28.35 25.89 14.70
CA PHE A 7 -27.82 25.23 15.90
C PHE A 7 -26.30 25.05 15.77
N LYS A 8 -25.53 25.98 16.34
CA LYS A 8 -24.07 25.88 16.39
C LYS A 8 -23.66 24.99 17.57
N LEU A 9 -23.46 23.70 17.30
CA LEU A 9 -22.79 22.78 18.24
C LEU A 9 -21.31 23.17 18.34
N ASN A 10 -20.94 23.75 19.48
CA ASN A 10 -19.54 24.01 19.79
C ASN A 10 -18.93 22.73 20.39
N ILE A 11 -18.32 21.90 19.55
CA ILE A 11 -17.64 20.65 19.96
C ILE A 11 -16.29 21.01 20.57
N ASN A 12 -16.32 21.74 21.69
CA ASN A 12 -15.13 22.06 22.48
C ASN A 12 -14.91 20.97 23.54
N GLU A 13 -14.27 19.88 23.12
CA GLU A 13 -13.51 18.95 23.97
C GLU A 13 -12.80 17.94 23.03
N ASN A 14 -11.61 18.29 22.51
CA ASN A 14 -10.58 17.41 21.92
C ASN A 14 -10.93 16.30 20.89
N ASN A 15 -12.16 16.23 20.38
CA ASN A 15 -12.59 15.14 19.49
C ASN A 15 -12.03 15.24 18.07
N ILE A 16 -11.77 16.47 17.58
CA ILE A 16 -11.23 16.67 16.23
C ILE A 16 -9.77 16.18 16.12
N PRO A 17 -8.84 16.54 17.04
CA PRO A 17 -7.49 15.96 17.03
C PRO A 17 -7.49 14.44 17.17
N LEU A 18 -8.37 13.89 18.00
CA LEU A 18 -8.51 12.44 18.17
C LEU A 18 -8.95 11.77 16.86
N ALA A 19 -10.01 12.26 16.22
CA ALA A 19 -10.48 11.75 14.93
C ALA A 19 -9.42 11.84 13.83
N ILE A 20 -8.64 12.93 13.79
CA ILE A 20 -7.52 13.07 12.83
C ILE A 20 -6.45 12.00 13.10
N SER A 21 -6.11 11.75 14.37
CA SER A 21 -5.13 10.74 14.74
C SER A 21 -5.59 9.32 14.38
N GLU A 22 -6.86 9.01 14.57
CA GLU A 22 -7.46 7.73 14.20
C GLU A 22 -7.46 7.53 12.68
N LEU A 23 -7.83 8.56 11.91
CA LEU A 23 -7.77 8.50 10.45
C LEU A 23 -6.33 8.28 9.96
N ARG A 24 -5.34 8.94 10.57
CA ARG A 24 -3.92 8.71 10.25
C ARG A 24 -3.50 7.26 10.56
N ASN A 25 -3.94 6.71 11.68
CA ASN A 25 -3.67 5.32 12.05
C ASN A 25 -4.31 4.33 11.08
N LYS A 26 -5.58 4.54 10.71
CA LYS A 26 -6.29 3.72 9.71
C LYS A 26 -5.57 3.78 8.35
N LYS A 27 -5.20 4.98 7.90
CA LYS A 27 -4.43 5.18 6.68
C LYS A 27 -3.11 4.40 6.68
N ARG A 28 -2.36 4.46 7.79
CA ARG A 28 -1.13 3.68 7.94
C ARG A 28 -1.40 2.18 7.89
N ARG A 29 -2.44 1.68 8.57
CA ARG A 29 -2.85 0.27 8.52
C ARG A 29 -3.23 -0.18 7.10
N ILE A 30 -3.89 0.68 6.32
CA ILE A 30 -4.21 0.41 4.91
C ILE A 30 -2.91 0.22 4.11
N LEU A 31 -1.96 1.15 4.23
CA LEU A 31 -0.68 1.07 3.50
C LEU A 31 0.12 -0.18 3.87
N GLU A 32 0.20 -0.53 5.16
CA GLU A 32 0.86 -1.76 5.62
C GLU A 32 0.18 -3.02 5.06
N THR A 33 -1.15 -3.05 5.10
CA THR A 33 -1.94 -4.18 4.58
C THR A 33 -1.73 -4.34 3.07
N TRP A 34 -1.75 -3.23 2.32
CA TRP A 34 -1.46 -3.23 0.89
C TRP A 34 -0.04 -3.73 0.60
N GLY A 35 0.95 -3.21 1.32
CA GLY A 35 2.35 -3.64 1.21
C GLY A 35 2.51 -5.14 1.40
N LEU A 36 2.00 -5.68 2.50
CA LEU A 36 2.06 -7.11 2.82
C LEU A 36 1.39 -7.97 1.75
N PHE A 37 0.20 -7.56 1.30
CA PHE A 37 -0.52 -8.27 0.26
C PHE A 37 0.26 -8.26 -1.06
N LEU A 38 0.78 -7.11 -1.47
CA LEU A 38 1.53 -6.95 -2.71
C LEU A 38 2.85 -7.72 -2.68
N VAL A 39 3.60 -7.72 -1.57
CA VAL A 39 4.78 -8.56 -1.37
C VAL A 39 4.46 -10.02 -1.64
N THR A 40 3.32 -10.51 -1.14
CA THR A 40 2.88 -11.88 -1.37
C THR A 40 2.63 -12.15 -2.86
N GLN A 41 1.99 -11.22 -3.58
CA GLN A 41 1.74 -11.35 -5.01
C GLN A 41 3.04 -11.29 -5.84
N VAL A 42 3.91 -10.33 -5.53
CA VAL A 42 5.22 -10.16 -6.17
C VAL A 42 6.06 -11.42 -5.99
N LYS A 43 6.13 -11.97 -4.78
CA LYS A 43 6.85 -13.22 -4.48
C LYS A 43 6.34 -14.41 -5.31
N LYS A 44 5.07 -14.46 -5.71
CA LYS A 44 4.52 -15.53 -6.56
C LYS A 44 4.97 -15.43 -8.01
N LEU A 45 5.18 -14.21 -8.51
CA LEU A 45 5.61 -13.97 -9.89
C LEU A 45 7.13 -13.84 -10.03
N THR A 46 7.84 -13.68 -8.91
CA THR A 46 9.29 -13.55 -8.92
C THR A 46 9.93 -14.84 -9.43
N PRO A 47 10.80 -14.78 -10.45
CA PRO A 47 11.52 -15.97 -10.92
C PRO A 47 12.41 -16.52 -9.81
N VAL A 48 12.43 -17.84 -9.68
CA VAL A 48 13.21 -18.55 -8.66
C VAL A 48 14.37 -19.26 -9.32
N ASP A 49 15.56 -18.94 -8.82
CA ASP A 49 16.78 -19.71 -9.06
C ASP A 49 17.22 -20.32 -7.71
N THR A 50 17.98 -19.56 -6.90
CA THR A 50 18.31 -19.93 -5.50
C THR A 50 17.26 -19.49 -4.47
N GLY A 51 16.25 -18.74 -4.89
CA GLY A 51 15.24 -18.14 -4.00
C GLY A 51 15.64 -16.84 -3.29
N ARG A 52 16.91 -16.41 -3.35
CA ARG A 52 17.39 -15.17 -2.72
C ARG A 52 16.59 -13.94 -3.12
N LEU A 53 16.33 -13.76 -4.42
CA LEU A 53 15.56 -12.62 -4.92
C LEU A 53 14.14 -12.60 -4.34
N ARG A 54 13.43 -13.73 -4.43
CA ARG A 54 12.08 -13.87 -3.89
C ARG A 54 12.05 -13.60 -2.38
N ASN A 55 13.02 -14.09 -1.63
CA ASN A 55 13.07 -13.90 -0.18
C ASN A 55 13.37 -12.45 0.21
N SER A 56 14.12 -11.71 -0.61
CA SER A 56 14.44 -10.31 -0.39
C SER A 56 13.29 -9.32 -0.67
N ILE A 57 12.18 -9.79 -1.27
CA ILE A 57 11.04 -8.91 -1.56
C ILE A 57 10.37 -8.49 -0.26
N THR A 58 10.27 -7.18 -0.06
CA THR A 58 9.71 -6.53 1.13
C THR A 58 8.92 -5.28 0.73
N HIS A 59 8.24 -4.68 1.70
CA HIS A 59 7.58 -3.39 1.55
C HIS A 59 8.01 -2.43 2.64
N GLU A 60 7.86 -1.14 2.37
CA GLU A 60 8.10 -0.06 3.32
C GLU A 60 7.05 1.03 3.13
N VAL A 61 6.48 1.53 4.23
CA VAL A 61 5.56 2.67 4.19
C VAL A 61 6.39 3.96 4.29
N GLU A 62 6.43 4.71 3.20
CA GLU A 62 7.19 5.95 3.07
C GLU A 62 6.25 7.15 3.27
N GLY A 63 6.52 7.92 4.32
CA GLY A 63 5.71 9.10 4.66
C GLY A 63 4.25 8.74 4.97
N GLU A 64 3.32 9.57 4.49
CA GLU A 64 1.90 9.39 4.80
C GLU A 64 1.08 8.69 3.71
N ASN A 65 1.55 8.65 2.46
CA ASN A 65 0.73 8.28 1.29
C ASN A 65 1.32 7.16 0.44
N THR A 66 2.55 6.74 0.71
CA THR A 66 3.30 5.87 -0.19
C THR A 66 3.63 4.56 0.48
N VAL A 67 3.49 3.47 -0.27
CA VAL A 67 4.06 2.17 0.10
C VAL A 67 4.97 1.71 -1.03
N ALA A 68 6.25 1.60 -0.75
CA ALA A 68 7.25 1.04 -1.64
C ALA A 68 7.23 -0.49 -1.52
N VAL A 69 7.29 -1.20 -2.65
CA VAL A 69 7.42 -2.67 -2.70
C VAL A 69 8.53 -3.01 -3.65
N GLY A 70 9.50 -3.79 -3.18
CA GLY A 70 10.70 -4.07 -3.97
C GLY A 70 11.65 -5.03 -3.28
N SER A 71 12.91 -4.99 -3.71
CA SER A 71 14.00 -5.78 -3.16
C SER A 71 15.20 -4.87 -2.92
N ASN A 72 15.96 -5.14 -1.87
CA ASN A 72 17.25 -4.50 -1.59
C ASN A 72 18.43 -5.15 -2.34
N VAL A 73 18.17 -6.15 -3.16
CA VAL A 73 19.19 -6.88 -3.90
C VAL A 73 19.48 -6.17 -5.22
N GLU A 74 20.73 -5.77 -5.44
CA GLU A 74 21.12 -4.94 -6.57
C GLU A 74 20.71 -5.52 -7.94
N TYR A 75 20.81 -6.84 -8.09
CA TYR A 75 20.51 -7.48 -9.37
C TYR A 75 19.01 -7.59 -9.68
N ALA A 76 18.13 -7.29 -8.72
CA ALA A 76 16.67 -7.36 -8.90
C ALA A 76 16.19 -6.50 -10.09
N LYS A 77 16.77 -5.30 -10.25
CA LYS A 77 16.45 -4.37 -11.35
C LYS A 77 16.72 -5.00 -12.73
N TYR A 78 17.85 -5.71 -12.86
CA TYR A 78 18.23 -6.36 -14.11
C TYR A 78 17.29 -7.52 -14.44
N VAL A 79 16.82 -8.27 -13.42
CA VAL A 79 15.84 -9.34 -13.60
C VAL A 79 14.48 -8.78 -14.02
N CYS A 80 14.02 -7.72 -13.35
CA CYS A 80 12.71 -7.12 -13.63
C CYS A 80 12.66 -6.47 -15.01
N LEU A 81 13.64 -5.63 -15.33
CA LEU A 81 13.66 -4.78 -16.53
C LEU A 81 14.38 -5.42 -17.72
N GLY A 82 15.15 -6.48 -17.48
CA GLY A 82 15.99 -7.09 -18.49
C GLY A 82 17.31 -6.35 -18.71
N THR A 83 18.15 -6.93 -19.55
CA THR A 83 19.43 -6.37 -20.00
C THR A 83 19.64 -6.69 -21.47
N ARG A 84 20.73 -6.21 -22.08
CA ARG A 84 21.10 -6.57 -23.47
C ARG A 84 21.15 -8.09 -23.70
N LYS A 85 21.52 -8.88 -22.68
CA LYS A 85 21.71 -10.34 -22.78
C LYS A 85 20.54 -11.16 -22.19
N MET A 86 19.54 -10.51 -21.58
CA MET A 86 18.46 -11.19 -20.88
C MET A 86 17.13 -10.44 -21.05
N LYS A 87 16.08 -11.15 -21.48
CA LYS A 87 14.72 -10.58 -21.56
C LYS A 87 14.20 -10.18 -20.18
N ALA A 88 13.42 -9.10 -20.13
CA ALA A 88 12.74 -8.62 -18.94
C ALA A 88 11.78 -9.68 -18.37
N ARG A 89 11.73 -9.78 -17.03
CA ARG A 89 10.78 -10.62 -16.29
C ARG A 89 10.10 -9.74 -15.26
N ASP A 90 9.11 -8.98 -15.70
CA ASP A 90 8.39 -8.05 -14.83
C ASP A 90 7.53 -8.79 -13.80
N PHE A 91 7.97 -8.74 -12.54
CA PHE A 91 7.26 -9.29 -11.39
C PHE A 91 6.66 -8.21 -10.49
N LEU A 92 6.88 -6.92 -10.79
CA LEU A 92 6.42 -5.81 -9.97
C LEU A 92 5.12 -5.22 -10.50
N THR A 93 5.03 -4.87 -11.78
CA THR A 93 3.85 -4.18 -12.34
C THR A 93 2.57 -5.02 -12.37
N PRO A 94 2.61 -6.32 -12.75
CA PRO A 94 1.38 -7.11 -12.90
C PRO A 94 0.57 -7.26 -11.59
N PRO A 95 1.19 -7.52 -10.41
CA PRO A 95 0.49 -7.53 -9.13
C PRO A 95 -0.32 -6.27 -8.85
N PHE A 96 0.22 -5.08 -9.11
CA PHE A 96 -0.51 -3.83 -8.89
C PHE A 96 -1.67 -3.69 -9.85
N LYS A 97 -1.46 -3.95 -11.15
CA LYS A 97 -2.52 -3.80 -12.16
C LYS A 97 -3.67 -4.77 -11.93
N LYS A 98 -3.37 -6.03 -11.60
CA LYS A 98 -4.38 -7.09 -11.44
C LYS A 98 -5.21 -6.95 -10.16
N ASN A 99 -4.66 -6.36 -9.10
CA ASN A 99 -5.30 -6.37 -7.78
C ASN A 99 -5.89 -5.01 -7.35
N LYS A 100 -6.04 -4.04 -8.25
CA LYS A 100 -6.57 -2.70 -7.93
C LYS A 100 -7.87 -2.74 -7.15
N ASP A 101 -8.85 -3.52 -7.62
CA ASP A 101 -10.16 -3.61 -6.97
C ASP A 101 -10.06 -4.25 -5.58
N LYS A 102 -9.19 -5.25 -5.43
CA LYS A 102 -8.96 -5.92 -4.15
C LYS A 102 -8.30 -4.99 -3.13
N LEU A 103 -7.35 -4.16 -3.56
CA LEU A 103 -6.75 -3.12 -2.71
C LEU A 103 -7.81 -2.12 -2.23
N LYS A 104 -8.72 -1.71 -3.12
CA LYS A 104 -9.84 -0.84 -2.77
C LYS A 104 -10.74 -1.48 -1.71
N THR A 105 -11.15 -2.74 -1.90
CA THR A 105 -11.97 -3.47 -0.92
C THR A 105 -11.27 -3.60 0.44
N MET A 106 -9.97 -3.87 0.46
CA MET A 106 -9.19 -3.92 1.71
C MET A 106 -9.20 -2.58 2.44
N ALA A 107 -9.06 -1.47 1.71
CA ALA A 107 -9.11 -0.14 2.30
C ALA A 107 -10.50 0.20 2.86
N GLU A 108 -11.56 -0.12 2.11
CA GLU A 108 -12.94 0.11 2.57
C GLU A 108 -13.26 -0.67 3.85
N ASN A 109 -12.78 -1.90 3.96
CA ASN A 109 -12.99 -2.70 5.17
C ASN A 109 -12.31 -2.06 6.39
N ILE A 110 -11.07 -1.58 6.25
CA ILE A 110 -10.33 -0.92 7.36
C ILE A 110 -10.95 0.43 7.72
N LEU A 111 -11.54 1.14 6.75
CA LEU A 111 -12.22 2.41 7.02
C LEU A 111 -13.52 2.23 7.81
N LYS A 112 -14.27 1.15 7.52
CA LYS A 112 -15.54 0.80 8.17
C LYS A 112 -15.37 0.17 9.55
N GLU A 113 -14.23 -0.48 9.80
CA GLU A 113 -13.81 -0.99 11.12
C GLU A 113 -13.59 0.14 12.10
#